data_AF-S5XTQ8-F1
#
_entry.id   AF-S5XTQ8-F1
#
_cell.length_a   1.000
_cell.length_b   1.000
_cell.length_c   1.000
_cell.angle_alpha   90.00
_cell.angle_beta   90.00
_cell.angle_gamma   90.00
#
_symmetry.space_group_name_H-M   'P 1'
#
loop_
_entity.id
_entity.type
_entity.pdbx_description
1 polymer ?
#
loop_
_entity_poly.entity_id
_entity_poly.type
_entity_poly.pdbx_seq_one_letter_code
_entity_poly.pdbx_strand_id
1 'polypeptide(L)'
;MTNAPRSPQEILADQFRITAEISAQTGEYHRLLQKCAACAFARQMAEDGPASDLAEAEAAEAEAHRIAEISAATIAGLEAELSALGRELAALNPGHARNNDHRRMT
;
A
#
# COMPACT_ATOMS: atom_id res chain seq x y z
N MET A 1 -19.13 17.13 -19.10
CA MET A 1 -18.83 15.68 -19.06
C MET A 1 -20.06 15.01 -18.50
N THR A 2 -20.65 14.04 -19.21
CA THR A 2 -21.90 13.40 -18.80
C THR A 2 -21.70 12.60 -17.52
N ASN A 3 -22.39 12.98 -16.44
CA ASN A 3 -22.41 12.35 -15.11
C ASN A 3 -23.11 10.98 -15.14
N ALA A 4 -22.76 10.11 -16.08
CA ALA A 4 -23.28 8.75 -16.07
C ALA A 4 -22.57 7.98 -14.95
N PRO A 5 -23.30 7.30 -14.05
CA PRO A 5 -22.69 6.44 -13.06
C PRO A 5 -21.86 5.34 -13.75
N ARG A 6 -20.69 5.03 -13.18
CA ARG A 6 -19.82 3.97 -13.68
C ARG A 6 -20.56 2.64 -13.69
N SER A 7 -20.29 1.83 -14.70
CA SER A 7 -20.77 0.46 -14.79
C SER A 7 -20.04 -0.45 -13.77
N PRO A 8 -20.67 -1.55 -13.33
CA PRO A 8 -20.00 -2.54 -12.48
C PRO A 8 -18.68 -3.08 -13.08
N GLN A 9 -18.62 -3.23 -14.40
CA GLN A 9 -17.44 -3.72 -15.11
C GLN A 9 -16.28 -2.73 -15.04
N GLU A 10 -16.55 -1.43 -15.14
CA GLU A 10 -15.52 -0.38 -14.98
C GLU A 10 -14.96 -0.38 -13.55
N ILE A 11 -15.84 -0.49 -12.54
CA ILE A 11 -15.42 -0.54 -11.13
C ILE A 11 -14.59 -1.80 -10.86
N LEU A 12 -15.00 -2.96 -11.37
CA LEU A 12 -14.23 -4.20 -11.23
C LEU A 12 -12.86 -4.12 -11.92
N ALA A 13 -12.80 -3.51 -13.10
CA ALA A 13 -11.54 -3.28 -13.80
C ALA A 13 -10.57 -2.42 -12.98
N ASP A 14 -11.08 -1.34 -12.37
CA ASP A 14 -10.30 -0.50 -11.46
C ASP A 14 -9.84 -1.28 -10.21
N GLN A 15 -10.71 -2.11 -9.62
CA GLN A 15 -10.33 -2.96 -8.49
C GLN A 15 -9.20 -3.93 -8.83
N PHE A 16 -9.25 -4.57 -10.01
CA PHE A 16 -8.17 -5.46 -10.46
C PHE A 16 -6.86 -4.70 -10.69
N ARG A 17 -6.93 -3.52 -11.32
CA ARG A 17 -5.75 -2.66 -11.52
C ARG A 17 -5.10 -2.28 -10.20
N ILE A 18 -5.88 -1.77 -9.26
CA ILE A 18 -5.38 -1.35 -7.94
C ILE A 18 -4.83 -2.53 -7.15
N THR A 19 -5.50 -3.70 -7.20
CA THR A 19 -5.01 -4.90 -6.52
C THR A 19 -3.65 -5.35 -7.08
N ALA A 20 -3.46 -5.30 -8.41
CA ALA A 20 -2.18 -5.60 -9.03
C ALA A 20 -1.10 -4.59 -8.61
N GLU A 21 -1.46 -3.31 -8.52
CA GLU A 21 -0.57 -2.24 -8.08
C GLU A 21 -0.15 -2.40 -6.62
N ILE A 22 -1.10 -2.67 -5.70
CA ILE A 22 -0.80 -3.01 -4.30
C ILE A 22 0.13 -4.22 -4.20
N SER A 23 -0.10 -5.24 -5.02
CA SER A 23 0.73 -6.45 -5.03
C SER A 23 2.18 -6.12 -5.43
N ALA A 24 2.36 -5.29 -6.47
CA ALA A 24 3.68 -4.83 -6.89
C ALA A 24 4.35 -3.95 -5.81
N GLN A 25 3.61 -3.00 -5.23
CA GLN A 25 4.12 -2.11 -4.18
C GLN A 25 4.50 -2.86 -2.91
N THR A 26 3.75 -3.90 -2.52
CA THR A 26 4.10 -4.75 -1.37
C THR A 26 5.44 -5.44 -1.56
N GLY A 27 5.70 -5.95 -2.77
CA GLY A 27 6.99 -6.56 -3.10
C GLY A 27 8.14 -5.57 -3.01
N GLU A 28 7.94 -4.34 -3.48
CA GLU A 28 8.94 -3.27 -3.37
C GLU A 28 9.14 -2.81 -1.94
N TYR A 29 8.06 -2.65 -1.17
CA TYR A 29 8.11 -2.29 0.24
C TYR A 29 8.94 -3.30 1.04
N HIS A 30 8.82 -4.60 0.76
CA HIS A 30 9.65 -5.60 1.42
C HIS A 30 11.14 -5.41 1.12
N ARG A 31 11.52 -5.06 -0.12
CA ARG A 31 12.91 -4.73 -0.45
C ARG A 31 13.39 -3.48 0.28
N LEU A 32 12.53 -2.47 0.42
CA LEU A 32 12.86 -1.25 1.16
C LEU A 32 13.08 -1.52 2.64
N LEU A 33 12.29 -2.42 3.26
CA LEU A 33 12.53 -2.85 4.64
C LEU A 33 13.87 -3.57 4.80
N GLN A 34 14.24 -4.44 3.86
CA GLN A 34 15.56 -5.07 3.85
C GLN A 34 16.69 -4.03 3.73
N LYS A 35 16.48 -2.99 2.90
CA LYS A 35 17.42 -1.87 2.76
C LYS A 35 17.55 -1.08 4.07
N CYS A 36 16.44 -0.77 4.75
CA CYS A 36 16.47 -0.10 6.05
C CYS A 36 17.32 -0.89 7.05
N ALA A 37 17.11 -2.21 7.14
CA ALA A 37 17.90 -3.08 8.00
C ALA A 37 19.39 -3.06 7.63
N ALA A 38 19.72 -3.13 6.33
CA ALA A 38 21.11 -3.06 5.86
C ALA A 38 21.77 -1.72 6.22
N CYS A 39 21.07 -0.60 6.07
CA CYS A 39 21.58 0.72 6.45
C CYS A 39 21.78 0.84 7.96
N ALA A 40 20.86 0.33 8.78
CA ALA A 40 21.00 0.31 10.24
C ALA A 40 22.23 -0.50 10.67
N PHE A 41 22.48 -1.66 10.06
CA PHE A 41 23.70 -2.43 10.30
C PHE A 41 24.96 -1.68 9.87
N ALA A 42 24.93 -1.01 8.71
CA ALA A 42 26.06 -0.21 8.24
C ALA A 42 26.38 0.94 9.20
N ARG A 43 25.36 1.64 9.70
CA ARG A 43 25.53 2.69 10.73
C ARG A 43 26.14 2.13 12.00
N GLN A 44 25.62 1.01 12.50
CA GLN A 44 26.17 0.36 13.69
C GLN A 44 27.66 -0.01 13.52
N MET A 45 28.05 -0.48 12.32
CA MET A 45 29.45 -0.80 12.05
C MET A 45 30.36 0.42 11.95
N ALA A 46 29.80 1.59 11.66
CA ALA A 46 30.52 2.86 11.56
C ALA A 46 30.66 3.57 12.92
N GLU A 47 30.02 3.10 13.99
CA GLU A 47 30.03 3.75 15.33
C GLU A 47 31.45 3.88 15.90
N ASP A 48 32.32 2.90 15.67
CA ASP A 48 33.73 2.90 16.09
C ASP A 48 34.68 3.50 15.04
N GLY A 49 34.14 3.96 13.90
CA GLY A 49 34.89 4.47 12.76
C GLY A 49 35.12 5.98 12.77
N PRO A 50 35.66 6.53 11.67
CA PRO A 50 35.73 7.97 11.47
C PRO A 50 34.34 8.62 11.52
N ALA A 51 34.24 9.82 12.10
CA ALA A 51 32.97 10.55 12.21
C ALA A 51 32.30 10.84 10.85
N SER A 52 33.09 10.92 9.77
CA SER A 52 32.55 11.06 8.39
C SER A 52 31.72 9.85 7.97
N ASP A 53 32.17 8.65 8.32
CA ASP A 53 31.59 7.40 7.86
C ASP A 53 30.29 7.13 8.62
N LEU A 54 30.26 7.50 9.91
CA LEU A 54 29.04 7.47 10.72
C LEU A 54 27.99 8.45 10.17
N ALA A 55 28.37 9.69 9.83
CA ALA A 55 27.46 10.68 9.28
C ALA A 55 26.88 10.26 7.92
N GLU A 56 27.68 9.64 7.05
CA GLU A 56 27.21 9.10 5.77
C GLU A 56 26.22 7.94 5.98
N ALA A 57 26.52 7.03 6.92
CA ALA A 57 25.65 5.90 7.23
C ALA A 57 24.31 6.35 7.86
N GLU A 58 24.33 7.35 8.74
CA GLU A 58 23.12 7.99 9.29
C GLU A 58 22.23 8.60 8.20
N ALA A 59 22.84 9.33 7.25
CA ALA A 59 22.10 9.91 6.13
C ALA A 59 21.48 8.83 5.23
N ALA A 60 22.22 7.74 4.96
CA ALA A 60 21.72 6.62 4.18
C ALA A 60 20.56 5.87 4.88
N GLU A 61 20.65 5.68 6.20
CA GLU A 61 19.58 5.09 7.01
C GLU A 61 18.32 5.98 6.99
N ALA A 62 18.47 7.28 7.24
CA ALA A 62 17.36 8.23 7.21
C ALA A 62 16.64 8.24 5.84
N GLU A 63 17.41 8.22 4.75
CA GLU A 63 16.85 8.18 3.40
C GLU A 63 16.13 6.86 3.11
N ALA A 64 16.69 5.72 3.54
CA ALA A 64 16.03 4.42 3.39
C ALA A 64 14.68 4.39 4.11
N HIS A 65 14.62 4.90 5.35
CA HIS A 65 13.38 5.02 6.11
C HIS A 65 12.37 5.92 5.41
N ARG A 66 12.79 7.10 4.95
CA ARG A 66 11.92 8.04 4.24
C ARG A 66 11.27 7.41 3.01
N ILE A 67 12.04 6.66 2.21
CA ILE A 67 11.51 5.97 1.02
C ILE A 67 10.53 4.85 1.42
N ALA A 68 10.85 4.07 2.47
CA ALA A 68 9.97 3.02 2.98
C ALA A 68 8.63 3.59 3.48
N GLU A 69 8.66 4.72 4.20
CA GLU A 69 7.46 5.40 4.68
C GLU A 69 6.58 5.91 3.54
N ILE A 70 7.18 6.47 2.47
CA ILE A 70 6.45 6.90 1.27
C ILE A 70 5.77 5.70 0.58
N SER A 71 6.47 4.57 0.47
CA SER A 71 5.91 3.35 -0.09
C SER A 71 4.74 2.83 0.75
N ALA A 72 4.89 2.79 2.08
CA ALA A 72 3.81 2.41 3.00
C ALA A 72 2.58 3.33 2.88
N ALA A 73 2.80 4.65 2.81
CA ALA A 73 1.72 5.63 2.60
C ALA A 73 1.01 5.43 1.25
N THR A 74 1.75 5.08 0.21
CA THR A 74 1.19 4.79 -1.12
C THR A 74 0.31 3.54 -1.09
N ILE A 75 0.76 2.46 -0.46
CA ILE A 75 -0.03 1.24 -0.27
C ILE A 75 -1.33 1.55 0.49
N ALA A 76 -1.24 2.29 1.60
CA ALA A 76 -2.43 2.67 2.39
C ALA A 76 -3.42 3.52 1.57
N GLY A 77 -2.93 4.41 0.70
CA GLY A 77 -3.76 5.17 -0.22
C GLY A 77 -4.51 4.29 -1.22
N LEU A 78 -3.81 3.32 -1.82
CA LEU A 78 -4.39 2.36 -2.76
C LEU A 78 -5.42 1.44 -2.08
N GLU A 79 -5.16 0.98 -0.86
CA GLU A 79 -6.12 0.17 -0.08
C GLU A 79 -7.40 0.96 0.26
N ALA A 80 -7.26 2.25 0.55
CA ALA A 80 -8.40 3.14 0.78
C ALA A 80 -9.23 3.33 -0.50
N GLU A 81 -8.57 3.49 -1.66
CA GLU A 81 -9.23 3.58 -2.97
C GLU A 81 -9.96 2.27 -3.32
N LEU A 82 -9.31 1.11 -3.13
CA LEU A 82 -9.90 -0.20 -3.33
C LEU A 82 -11.16 -0.40 -2.47
N SER A 83 -11.09 0.02 -1.21
CA SER A 83 -12.23 -0.02 -0.28
C SER A 83 -13.37 0.90 -0.73
N ALA A 84 -13.06 2.07 -1.30
CA ALA A 84 -14.07 2.97 -1.85
C ALA A 84 -14.77 2.36 -3.07
N LEU A 85 -14.03 1.74 -3.99
CA LEU A 85 -14.60 1.01 -5.12
C LEU A 85 -15.48 -0.16 -4.67
N GLY A 86 -15.11 -0.86 -3.61
CA GLY A 86 -15.94 -1.93 -3.02
C GLY A 86 -17.30 -1.40 -2.52
N ARG A 87 -17.30 -0.23 -1.88
CA ARG A 87 -18.56 0.43 -1.45
C ARG A 87 -19.39 0.91 -2.63
N GLU A 88 -18.75 1.45 -3.66
CA GLU A 88 -19.44 1.87 -4.88
C GLU A 88 -20.10 0.70 -5.59
N LEU A 89 -19.38 -0.41 -5.77
CA LEU A 89 -19.91 -1.63 -6.38
C LEU A 89 -21.10 -2.20 -5.57
N ALA A 90 -21.00 -2.19 -4.24
CA ALA A 90 -22.09 -2.63 -3.36
C ALA A 90 -23.34 -1.74 -3.50
N ALA A 91 -23.16 -0.43 -3.68
CA ALA A 91 -24.26 0.51 -3.89
C ALA A 91 -25.01 0.28 -5.21
N LEU A 92 -24.34 -0.26 -6.23
CA LEU A 92 -24.97 -0.62 -7.51
C LEU A 92 -25.81 -1.91 -7.42
N ASN A 93 -25.58 -2.76 -6.41
CA ASN A 93 -26.29 -4.03 -6.20
C ASN A 93 -26.90 -4.16 -4.78
N PRO A 94 -27.87 -3.30 -4.40
CA PRO A 94 -28.45 -3.31 -3.05
C PRO A 94 -29.19 -4.61 -2.68
N GLY A 95 -29.53 -5.46 -3.65
CA GLY A 95 -30.21 -6.74 -3.44
C GLY A 95 -29.33 -7.90 -2.94
N HIS A 96 -28.01 -7.85 -3.13
CA HIS A 96 -27.11 -8.93 -2.68
C HIS A 96 -26.67 -8.77 -1.21
N ALA A 97 -26.67 -7.55 -0.67
CA ALA A 97 -26.38 -7.32 0.74
C ALA A 97 -27.47 -7.89 1.68
N ARG A 98 -28.75 -7.87 1.25
CA ARG A 98 -29.88 -8.38 2.05
C ARG A 98 -29.99 -9.91 2.10
N ASN A 99 -29.50 -10.61 1.08
CA ASN A 99 -29.64 -12.07 0.99
C ASN A 99 -28.66 -12.84 1.90
N ASN A 100 -27.58 -12.21 2.37
CA ASN A 100 -26.66 -12.84 3.32
C ASN A 100 -27.17 -12.84 4.77
N ASP A 101 -28.07 -11.92 5.13
CA ASP A 101 -28.71 -11.94 6.47
C ASP A 101 -29.78 -13.02 6.57
N HIS A 102 -30.48 -13.35 5.47
CA HIS A 102 -31.52 -14.38 5.47
C HIS A 102 -30.97 -15.82 5.50
N ARG A 103 -29.74 -16.06 5.01
CA ARG A 103 -29.10 -17.38 5.03
C ARG A 103 -28.41 -17.75 6.36
N ARG A 104 -28.36 -16.84 7.33
CA ARG A 104 -27.86 -17.13 8.69
C ARG A 104 -28.95 -17.52 9.69
N MET A 105 -30.22 -17.57 9.27
CA MET A 105 -31.37 -17.87 10.14
C MET A 105 -32.18 -19.13 9.74
N THR A 106 -31.63 -19.97 8.86
CA THR A 106 -32.17 -21.30 8.52
C THR A 106 -31.08 -22.34 8.65
#